data_AF-A0A831SJS0-F1
#
_entry.id   AF-A0A831SJS0-F1
#
_cell.length_a   1.000
_cell.length_b   1.000
_cell.length_c   1.000
_cell.angle_alpha   90.00
_cell.angle_beta   90.00
_cell.angle_gamma   90.00
#
_symmetry.space_group_name_H-M   'P 1'
#
loop_
_entity.id
_entity.type
_entity.pdbx_description
1 polymer ?
#
loop_
_entity_poly.entity_id
_entity_poly.type
_entity_poly.pdbx_seq_one_letter_code
_entity_poly.pdbx_strand_id
1 'polypeptide(L)'
;MDEKIFVEIISNLQRKKESVSGAKKKDIESQLHQYERLQKFIEEMGYSSLQIGLFLLGFLIGEIGRKQYNSQNKTKPILKKINYQGMDKAKILRLVNDVLEKLDQYKILSYNEVIYAEMKKLLDKNWQSWNISNEEAVFFVLSGYAYATYRAILKGEIKSEETNDVNKEEENE
;
A
#
# COMPACT_ATOMS: atom_id res chain seq x y z
N MET A 1 -7.79 8.53 18.30
CA MET A 1 -6.91 9.64 17.88
C MET A 1 -6.98 9.66 16.37
N ASP A 2 -7.66 10.65 15.79
CA ASP A 2 -7.87 10.75 14.35
C ASP A 2 -6.60 11.32 13.70
N GLU A 3 -5.58 10.46 13.52
CA GLU A 3 -4.35 10.89 12.88
C GLU A 3 -4.58 11.04 11.38
N LYS A 4 -4.75 12.29 10.93
CA LYS A 4 -4.93 12.59 9.52
C LYS A 4 -3.60 12.79 8.82
N ILE A 5 -3.07 11.71 8.27
CA ILE A 5 -1.70 11.64 7.74
C ILE A 5 -1.56 12.30 6.36
N PHE A 6 -2.62 12.26 5.54
CA PHE A 6 -2.57 12.75 4.17
C PHE A 6 -3.20 14.13 3.96
N VAL A 7 -3.59 14.86 5.01
CA VAL A 7 -4.33 16.15 4.87
C VAL A 7 -3.55 17.16 4.03
N GLU A 8 -2.28 17.38 4.37
CA GLU A 8 -1.46 18.35 3.67
C GLU A 8 -1.27 17.98 2.20
N ILE A 9 -1.04 16.69 1.92
CA ILE A 9 -0.88 16.16 0.56
C ILE A 9 -2.17 16.31 -0.24
N ILE A 10 -3.32 15.97 0.36
CA ILE A 10 -4.65 16.10 -0.24
C ILE A 10 -4.92 17.58 -0.58
N SER A 11 -4.70 18.51 0.36
CA SER A 11 -4.87 19.94 0.13
C SER A 11 -3.93 20.48 -0.97
N ASN A 12 -2.67 20.02 -1.01
CA ASN A 12 -1.72 20.39 -2.05
C ASN A 12 -2.16 19.90 -3.44
N LEU A 13 -2.64 18.65 -3.54
CA LEU A 13 -3.13 18.09 -4.79
C LEU A 13 -4.41 18.78 -5.28
N GLN A 14 -5.32 19.15 -4.37
CA GLN A 14 -6.52 19.93 -4.69
C GLN A 14 -6.16 21.28 -5.34
N ARG A 15 -5.26 22.05 -4.72
CA ARG A 15 -4.78 23.32 -5.30
C ARG A 15 -4.12 23.12 -6.66
N LYS A 16 -3.28 22.09 -6.80
CA LYS A 16 -2.57 21.82 -8.05
C LYS A 16 -3.53 21.41 -9.17
N LYS A 17 -4.59 20.65 -8.86
CA LYS A 17 -5.64 20.24 -9.80
C LYS A 17 -6.34 21.45 -10.46
N GLU A 18 -6.55 22.53 -9.71
CA GLU A 18 -7.18 23.76 -10.22
C GLU A 18 -6.30 24.51 -11.22
N SER A 19 -4.97 24.35 -11.12
CA SER A 19 -3.98 25.03 -11.97
C SER A 19 -3.60 24.30 -13.26
N VAL A 20 -4.14 23.11 -13.53
CA VAL A 20 -3.77 22.27 -14.69
C VAL A 20 -4.98 21.80 -15.50
N SER A 21 -4.75 21.44 -16.77
CA SER A 21 -5.78 20.93 -17.69
C SER A 21 -5.33 19.64 -18.39
N GLY A 22 -6.27 18.97 -19.05
CA GLY A 22 -6.02 17.77 -19.86
C GLY A 22 -5.52 16.56 -19.07
N ALA A 23 -4.60 15.79 -19.65
CA ALA A 23 -4.08 14.54 -19.07
C ALA A 23 -3.48 14.74 -17.66
N LYS A 24 -2.76 15.85 -17.46
CA LYS A 24 -2.13 16.17 -16.17
C LYS A 24 -3.14 16.38 -15.04
N LYS A 25 -4.33 16.92 -15.36
CA LYS A 25 -5.42 17.06 -14.39
C LYS A 25 -5.96 15.70 -13.97
N LYS A 26 -6.16 14.80 -14.93
CA LYS A 26 -6.65 13.43 -14.70
C LYS A 26 -5.69 12.61 -13.82
N ASP A 27 -4.38 12.77 -14.03
CA ASP A 27 -3.37 12.10 -13.20
C ASP A 27 -3.42 12.57 -11.74
N ILE A 28 -3.54 13.89 -11.53
CA ILE A 28 -3.67 14.47 -10.17
C ILE A 28 -4.98 14.00 -9.52
N GLU A 29 -6.09 13.94 -10.25
CA GLU A 29 -7.36 13.42 -9.74
C GLU A 29 -7.25 11.97 -9.28
N SER A 30 -6.59 11.12 -10.07
CA SER A 30 -6.34 9.72 -9.70
C SER A 30 -5.51 9.61 -8.41
N GLN A 31 -4.45 10.43 -8.28
CA GLN A 31 -3.63 10.49 -7.08
C GLN A 31 -4.43 10.98 -5.87
N LEU A 32 -5.20 12.06 -6.02
CA LEU A 32 -6.04 12.62 -4.97
C LEU A 32 -7.03 11.57 -4.44
N HIS A 33 -7.76 10.89 -5.33
CA HIS A 33 -8.69 9.84 -4.94
C HIS A 33 -8.01 8.64 -4.26
N GLN A 34 -6.76 8.35 -4.60
CA GLN A 34 -5.99 7.32 -3.91
C GLN A 34 -5.70 7.72 -2.46
N TYR A 35 -5.22 8.95 -2.23
CA TYR A 35 -4.95 9.44 -0.87
C TYR A 35 -6.23 9.55 -0.04
N GLU A 36 -7.34 10.04 -0.62
CA GLU A 36 -8.63 10.12 0.06
C GLU A 36 -9.14 8.74 0.50
N ARG A 37 -9.10 7.74 -0.39
CA ARG A 37 -9.53 6.36 -0.05
C ARG A 37 -8.63 5.71 0.99
N LEU A 38 -7.33 5.98 0.95
CA LEU A 38 -6.37 5.45 1.91
C LEU A 38 -6.60 6.08 3.29
N GLN A 39 -6.75 7.41 3.33
CA GLN A 39 -7.07 8.18 4.53
C GLN A 39 -8.38 7.69 5.16
N LYS A 40 -9.44 7.56 4.36
CA LYS A 40 -10.74 7.08 4.84
C LYS A 40 -10.65 5.67 5.44
N PHE A 41 -9.96 4.76 4.77
CA PHE A 41 -9.79 3.40 5.28
C PHE A 41 -9.05 3.38 6.62
N ILE A 42 -7.97 4.15 6.74
CA ILE A 42 -7.18 4.25 7.98
C ILE A 42 -8.04 4.81 9.13
N GLU A 43 -8.84 5.85 8.86
CA GLU A 43 -9.78 6.43 9.82
C GLU A 43 -10.86 5.42 10.25
N GLU A 44 -11.47 4.72 9.29
CA GLU A 44 -12.50 3.70 9.55
C GLU A 44 -11.97 2.54 10.41
N MET A 45 -10.70 2.15 10.25
CA MET A 45 -10.09 1.09 11.05
C MET A 45 -9.65 1.53 12.45
N GLY A 46 -9.60 2.84 12.73
CA GLY A 46 -9.20 3.36 14.03
C GLY A 46 -7.75 3.03 14.41
N TYR A 47 -6.86 2.87 13.43
CA TYR A 47 -5.47 2.50 13.67
C TYR A 47 -4.69 3.60 14.42
N SER A 48 -3.79 3.18 15.30
CA SER A 48 -2.79 4.03 15.94
C SER A 48 -1.63 4.35 14.97
N SER A 49 -0.83 5.37 15.29
CA SER A 49 0.31 5.80 14.48
C SER A 49 1.23 4.65 14.04
N LEU A 50 1.59 3.74 14.97
CA LEU A 50 2.47 2.61 14.68
C LEU A 50 1.79 1.60 13.75
N GLN A 51 0.52 1.29 13.99
CA GLN A 51 -0.28 0.39 13.15
C GLN A 51 -0.43 0.97 11.74
N ILE A 52 -0.60 2.29 11.61
CA ILE A 52 -0.65 2.94 10.29
C ILE A 52 0.71 2.84 9.59
N GLY A 53 1.82 3.07 10.28
CA GLY A 53 3.16 2.86 9.70
C GLY A 53 3.35 1.43 9.16
N LEU A 54 2.97 0.42 9.93
CA LEU A 54 3.03 -0.98 9.51
C LEU A 54 2.07 -1.28 8.34
N PHE A 55 0.87 -0.72 8.37
CA PHE A 55 -0.10 -0.81 7.28
C PHE A 55 0.43 -0.18 5.99
N LEU A 56 1.04 1.01 6.05
CA LEU A 56 1.63 1.64 4.87
C LEU A 56 2.84 0.85 4.34
N LEU A 57 3.63 0.22 5.21
CA LEU A 57 4.68 -0.71 4.79
C LEU A 57 4.08 -1.88 3.99
N GLY A 58 2.99 -2.47 4.50
CA GLY A 58 2.20 -3.47 3.80
C GLY A 58 1.64 -3.02 2.46
N PHE A 59 1.11 -1.80 2.40
CA PHE A 59 0.59 -1.19 1.19
C PHE A 59 1.67 -1.14 0.09
N LEU A 60 2.87 -0.68 0.43
CA LEU A 60 4.01 -0.60 -0.49
C LEU A 60 4.45 -1.99 -0.97
N ILE A 61 4.42 -3.00 -0.09
CA ILE A 61 4.66 -4.40 -0.49
C ILE A 61 3.63 -4.86 -1.53
N GLY A 62 2.37 -4.46 -1.40
CA GLY A 62 1.33 -4.73 -2.40
C GLY A 62 1.62 -4.07 -3.75
N GLU A 63 2.05 -2.81 -3.75
CA GLU A 63 2.45 -2.09 -4.97
C GLU A 63 3.65 -2.74 -5.67
N ILE A 64 4.68 -3.14 -4.91
CA ILE A 64 5.83 -3.91 -5.43
C ILE A 64 5.36 -5.26 -5.98
N GLY A 65 4.56 -6.00 -5.21
CA GLY A 65 4.07 -7.32 -5.59
C GLY A 65 3.23 -7.28 -6.87
N ARG A 66 2.44 -6.23 -7.07
CA ARG A 66 1.71 -5.98 -8.31
C ARG A 66 2.63 -5.77 -9.50
N LYS A 67 3.70 -4.97 -9.35
CA LYS A 67 4.70 -4.81 -10.42
C LYS A 67 5.46 -6.09 -10.70
N GLN A 68 5.80 -6.87 -9.68
CA GLN A 68 6.40 -8.19 -9.83
C GLN A 68 5.50 -9.15 -10.60
N TYR A 69 4.23 -9.26 -10.22
CA TYR A 69 3.25 -10.11 -10.90
C TYR A 69 3.14 -9.79 -12.39
N ASN A 70 3.18 -8.51 -12.74
CA ASN A 70 3.08 -8.05 -14.12
C ASN A 70 4.37 -8.17 -14.93
N SER A 71 5.54 -8.30 -14.28
CA SER A 71 6.85 -8.38 -14.95
C SER A 71 7.55 -9.75 -14.86
N GLN A 72 7.12 -10.65 -13.96
CA GLN A 72 7.84 -11.88 -13.63
C GLN A 72 6.92 -13.10 -13.49
N ASN A 73 6.53 -13.71 -14.62
CA ASN A 73 5.80 -14.99 -14.68
C ASN A 73 4.68 -15.14 -13.63
N LYS A 74 3.96 -14.05 -13.33
CA LYS A 74 2.85 -14.02 -12.37
C LYS A 74 3.24 -14.38 -10.92
N THR A 75 4.49 -14.13 -10.52
CA THR A 75 4.97 -14.36 -9.14
C THR A 75 5.15 -13.05 -8.35
N LYS A 76 5.15 -13.13 -7.01
CA LYS A 76 5.40 -11.98 -6.11
C LYS A 76 6.54 -12.25 -5.11
N PRO A 77 7.82 -12.27 -5.54
CA PRO A 77 8.96 -12.57 -4.67
C PRO A 77 9.07 -11.70 -3.40
N ILE A 78 8.55 -10.47 -3.39
CA ILE A 78 8.55 -9.60 -2.20
C ILE A 78 7.88 -10.24 -0.99
N LEU A 79 6.87 -11.10 -1.20
CA LEU A 79 6.15 -11.79 -0.14
C LEU A 79 7.03 -12.77 0.65
N LYS A 80 8.15 -13.22 0.06
CA LYS A 80 9.11 -14.09 0.74
C LYS A 80 9.92 -13.35 1.81
N LYS A 81 9.84 -12.02 1.87
CA LYS A 81 10.49 -11.20 2.90
C LYS A 81 9.68 -11.12 4.21
N ILE A 82 8.42 -11.53 4.19
CA ILE A 82 7.54 -11.53 5.37
C ILE A 82 7.65 -12.88 6.08
N ASN A 83 7.86 -12.86 7.40
CA ASN A 83 7.63 -14.03 8.23
C ASN A 83 6.19 -13.98 8.77
N TYR A 84 5.33 -14.85 8.25
CA TYR A 84 3.91 -14.90 8.59
C TYR A 84 3.61 -15.27 10.06
N GLN A 85 4.57 -15.84 10.79
CA GLN A 85 4.41 -16.18 12.21
C GLN A 85 4.72 -15.01 13.14
N GLY A 86 5.32 -13.93 12.63
CA GLY A 86 5.68 -12.77 13.44
C GLY A 86 7.03 -12.17 13.05
N MET A 87 7.14 -10.86 13.19
CA MET A 87 8.35 -10.10 12.89
C MET A 87 8.67 -9.14 14.03
N ASP A 88 9.82 -9.35 14.64
CA ASP A 88 10.38 -8.40 15.59
C ASP A 88 10.76 -7.07 14.91
N LYS A 89 10.99 -6.07 15.74
CA LYS A 89 11.36 -4.72 15.34
C LYS A 89 12.59 -4.67 14.40
N ALA A 90 13.57 -5.56 14.58
CA ALA A 90 14.76 -5.62 13.72
C ALA A 90 14.44 -6.22 12.33
N LYS A 91 13.55 -7.21 12.27
CA LYS A 91 13.03 -7.74 11.00
C LYS A 91 12.19 -6.72 10.26
N ILE A 92 11.35 -5.94 10.95
CA ILE A 92 10.60 -4.82 10.32
C ILE A 92 11.55 -3.78 9.73
N LEU A 93 12.62 -3.41 10.44
CA LEU A 93 13.65 -2.51 9.90
C LEU A 93 14.28 -3.03 8.60
N ARG A 94 14.65 -4.31 8.56
CA ARG A 94 15.18 -4.94 7.34
C ARG A 94 14.15 -4.92 6.21
N LEU A 95 12.88 -5.18 6.53
CA LEU A 95 11.78 -5.14 5.56
C LEU A 95 11.58 -3.73 4.99
N VAL A 96 11.70 -2.67 5.81
CA VAL A 96 11.66 -1.27 5.33
C VAL A 96 12.76 -0.98 4.32
N ASN A 97 13.98 -1.48 4.57
CA ASN A 97 15.11 -1.31 3.64
C ASN A 97 14.88 -2.08 2.34
N ASP A 98 14.45 -3.34 2.44
CA ASP A 98 14.08 -4.18 1.30
C ASP A 98 12.99 -3.50 0.44
N VAL A 99 11.98 -2.89 1.07
CA VAL A 99 10.90 -2.18 0.37
C VAL A 99 11.43 -0.98 -0.40
N LEU A 100 12.29 -0.13 0.19
CA LEU A 100 12.88 1.00 -0.52
C LEU A 100 13.69 0.55 -1.73
N GLU A 101 14.56 -0.44 -1.55
CA GLU A 101 15.37 -1.04 -2.62
C GLU A 101 14.48 -1.55 -3.75
N LYS A 102 13.38 -2.25 -3.44
CA LYS A 102 12.47 -2.78 -4.47
C LYS A 102 11.64 -1.70 -5.14
N LEU A 103 11.20 -0.67 -4.43
CA LEU A 103 10.52 0.47 -5.06
C LEU A 103 11.41 1.11 -6.14
N ASP A 104 12.70 1.29 -5.86
CA ASP A 104 13.68 1.81 -6.81
C ASP A 104 13.96 0.81 -7.94
N GLN A 105 14.24 -0.47 -7.61
CA GLN A 105 14.52 -1.53 -8.59
C GLN A 105 13.40 -1.66 -9.65
N TYR A 106 12.13 -1.57 -9.23
CA TYR A 106 10.97 -1.65 -10.14
C TYR A 106 10.55 -0.30 -10.73
N LYS A 107 11.34 0.77 -10.52
CA LYS A 107 11.10 2.13 -11.03
C LYS A 107 9.71 2.68 -10.66
N ILE A 108 9.27 2.35 -9.44
CA ILE A 108 7.99 2.83 -8.89
C ILE A 108 8.15 3.70 -7.64
N LEU A 109 9.40 4.01 -7.25
CA LEU A 109 9.68 4.87 -6.11
C LEU A 109 9.02 6.25 -6.26
N SER A 110 9.18 6.92 -7.41
CA SER A 110 8.62 8.26 -7.64
C SER A 110 7.09 8.35 -7.48
N TYR A 111 6.37 7.25 -7.70
CA TYR A 111 4.92 7.19 -7.49
C TYR A 111 4.52 6.90 -6.04
N ASN A 112 5.43 6.34 -5.25
CA ASN A 112 5.17 5.85 -3.90
C ASN A 112 5.98 6.59 -2.81
N GLU A 113 6.85 7.51 -3.19
CA GLU A 113 7.81 8.17 -2.30
C GLU A 113 7.13 8.92 -1.16
N VAL A 114 6.00 9.57 -1.43
CA VAL A 114 5.19 10.24 -0.42
C VAL A 114 4.62 9.25 0.60
N ILE A 115 4.11 8.10 0.15
CA ILE A 115 3.61 7.04 1.04
C ILE A 115 4.76 6.43 1.84
N TYR A 116 5.91 6.23 1.21
CA TYR A 116 7.13 5.76 1.88
C TYR A 116 7.59 6.75 2.96
N ALA A 117 7.60 8.05 2.67
CA ALA A 117 7.99 9.08 3.63
C ALA A 117 7.08 9.11 4.85
N GLU A 118 5.75 9.06 4.66
CA GLU A 118 4.80 9.01 5.79
C GLU A 118 4.90 7.70 6.57
N MET A 119 5.05 6.56 5.89
CA MET A 119 5.34 5.27 6.53
C MET A 119 6.58 5.35 7.42
N LYS A 120 7.69 5.87 6.87
CA LYS A 120 8.98 5.97 7.56
C LYS A 120 8.89 6.89 8.78
N LYS A 121 8.27 8.06 8.62
CA LYS A 121 8.01 9.03 9.69
C LYS A 121 7.21 8.42 10.85
N LEU A 122 6.16 7.65 10.55
CA LEU A 122 5.33 7.00 11.57
C LEU A 122 6.10 5.91 12.31
N LEU A 123 6.89 5.08 11.60
CA LEU A 123 7.73 4.06 12.23
C LEU A 123 8.84 4.69 13.09
N ASP A 124 9.46 5.77 12.62
CA ASP A 124 10.54 6.47 13.34
C ASP A 124 10.01 7.16 14.60
N LYS A 125 8.86 7.84 14.51
CA LYS A 125 8.16 8.45 15.65
C LYS A 125 7.86 7.44 16.76
N ASN A 126 7.51 6.20 16.38
CA ASN A 126 7.16 5.13 17.31
C ASN A 126 8.32 4.17 17.59
N TRP A 127 9.53 4.45 17.09
CA TRP A 127 10.64 3.51 17.19
C TRP A 127 11.00 3.24 18.65
N GLN A 128 11.11 4.28 19.48
CA GLN A 128 11.48 4.11 20.90
C GLN A 128 10.34 3.52 21.74
N SER A 129 9.09 3.76 21.36
CA SER A 129 7.89 3.31 22.06
C SER A 129 7.22 2.14 21.35
N TRP A 130 8.01 1.17 20.87
CA TRP A 130 7.52 0.03 20.10
C TRP A 130 6.70 -0.91 20.98
N ASN A 131 5.40 -0.66 21.06
CA ASN A 131 4.46 -1.39 21.91
C ASN A 131 3.46 -2.17 21.05
N ILE A 132 3.97 -3.17 20.34
CA ILE A 132 3.18 -4.08 19.50
C ILE A 132 3.87 -5.45 19.45
N SER A 133 3.09 -6.53 19.47
CA SER A 133 3.64 -7.89 19.38
C SER A 133 4.25 -8.18 18.00
N ASN A 134 5.05 -9.24 17.91
CA ASN A 134 5.65 -9.66 16.64
C ASN A 134 4.56 -10.12 15.64
N GLU A 135 3.54 -10.81 16.13
CA GLU A 135 2.38 -11.29 15.39
C GLU A 135 1.51 -10.12 14.93
N GLU A 136 1.22 -9.17 15.83
CA GLU A 136 0.48 -7.96 15.52
C GLU A 136 1.21 -7.10 14.48
N ALA A 137 2.54 -6.97 14.57
CA ALA A 137 3.32 -6.23 13.59
C ALA A 137 3.13 -6.78 12.18
N VAL A 138 3.14 -8.11 12.03
CA VAL A 138 2.89 -8.78 10.75
C VAL A 138 1.44 -8.65 10.34
N PHE A 139 0.49 -8.76 11.27
CA PHE A 139 -0.93 -8.57 11.01
C PHE A 139 -1.21 -7.24 10.28
N PHE A 140 -0.71 -6.11 10.80
CA PHE A 140 -0.95 -4.81 10.16
C PHE A 140 -0.22 -4.66 8.82
N VAL A 141 0.98 -5.24 8.66
CA VAL A 141 1.65 -5.32 7.35
C VAL A 141 0.79 -6.10 6.35
N LEU A 142 0.18 -7.21 6.76
CA LEU A 142 -0.70 -7.99 5.89
C LEU A 142 -2.01 -7.25 5.58
N SER A 143 -2.56 -6.47 6.51
CA SER A 143 -3.72 -5.61 6.27
C SER A 143 -3.44 -4.60 5.15
N GLY A 144 -2.26 -3.98 5.16
CA GLY A 144 -1.81 -3.07 4.10
C GLY A 144 -1.67 -3.75 2.74
N TYR A 145 -1.04 -4.91 2.72
CA TYR A 145 -0.89 -5.71 1.50
C TYR A 145 -2.24 -6.12 0.91
N ALA A 146 -3.17 -6.57 1.77
CA ALA A 146 -4.52 -6.97 1.38
C ALA A 146 -5.28 -5.80 0.76
N TYR A 147 -5.23 -4.62 1.37
CA TYR A 147 -5.86 -3.41 0.83
C TYR A 147 -5.34 -3.05 -0.57
N ALA A 148 -4.01 -3.02 -0.75
CA ALA A 148 -3.40 -2.73 -2.04
C ALA A 148 -3.78 -3.75 -3.11
N THR A 149 -3.77 -5.05 -2.76
CA THR A 149 -4.11 -6.13 -3.68
C THR A 149 -5.59 -6.13 -4.05
N TYR A 150 -6.49 -5.92 -3.09
CA TYR A 150 -7.92 -5.78 -3.32
C TYR A 150 -8.22 -4.67 -4.34
N ARG A 151 -7.60 -3.49 -4.17
CA ARG A 151 -7.74 -2.39 -5.12
C ARG A 151 -7.23 -2.75 -6.52
N ALA A 152 -6.11 -3.45 -6.61
CA ALA A 152 -5.55 -3.86 -7.89
C ALA A 152 -6.47 -4.86 -8.63
N ILE A 153 -7.10 -5.79 -7.90
CA ILE A 153 -8.08 -6.73 -8.45
C ILE A 153 -9.31 -6.00 -8.97
N LEU A 154 -9.89 -5.08 -8.19
CA LEU A 154 -11.05 -4.28 -8.62
C LEU A 154 -10.78 -3.43 -9.87
N LYS A 155 -9.53 -3.04 -10.09
CA LYS A 155 -9.10 -2.31 -11.30
C LYS A 155 -8.75 -3.22 -12.47
N GLY A 156 -8.82 -4.54 -12.32
CA GLY A 156 -8.41 -5.51 -13.33
C GLY A 156 -6.89 -5.58 -13.57
N GLU A 157 -6.08 -4.99 -12.68
CA GLU A 157 -4.62 -4.97 -12.81
C GLU A 157 -3.96 -6.29 -12.37
N ILE A 158 -4.68 -7.10 -11.60
CA ILE A 158 -4.35 -8.47 -11.21
C ILE A 158 -5.59 -9.32 -11.50
N LYS A 159 -5.42 -10.45 -12.19
CA LYS A 159 -6.52 -11.41 -12.39
C LYS A 159 -6.70 -12.25 -11.13
N SER A 160 -7.91 -12.28 -10.59
CA SER A 160 -8.34 -13.34 -9.67
C SER A 160 -8.55 -14.62 -10.48
N GLU A 161 -8.11 -15.77 -9.98
CA GLU A 161 -8.32 -17.06 -10.67
C GLU A 161 -9.82 -17.43 -10.77
N GLU A 162 -10.68 -16.85 -9.91
CA GLU A 162 -12.12 -17.12 -9.82
C GLU A 162 -13.01 -16.46 -10.89
N THR A 163 -12.49 -15.57 -11.76
CA THR A 163 -13.33 -14.94 -12.81
C THR A 163 -13.46 -15.77 -14.10
N ASN A 164 -12.90 -16.97 -14.15
CA ASN A 164 -12.98 -17.84 -15.34
C ASN A 164 -14.15 -18.85 -15.32
N ASP A 165 -14.83 -19.06 -14.19
CA ASP A 165 -15.90 -20.08 -14.08
C ASP A 165 -17.32 -19.50 -14.10
N VAL A 166 -17.53 -18.20 -13.81
CA VAL A 166 -18.88 -17.60 -13.87
C VAL A 166 -19.37 -17.41 -15.31
N ASN A 167 -18.46 -17.20 -16.28
CA ASN A 167 -18.84 -16.97 -17.69
C ASN A 167 -18.92 -18.25 -18.54
N LYS A 168 -18.86 -19.45 -17.95
CA LYS A 168 -19.02 -20.72 -18.69
C LYS A 168 -20.36 -21.42 -18.45
N GLU A 169 -21.12 -20.98 -17.44
CA GLU A 169 -22.42 -21.57 -17.11
C GLU A 169 -23.60 -20.82 -17.76
N GLU A 170 -23.41 -19.60 -18.29
CA GLU A 170 -24.48 -18.82 -18.95
C GLU A 170 -24.54 -18.97 -20.50
N GLU A 171 -23.69 -19.80 -21.12
CA GLU A 171 -23.79 -20.12 -22.57
C GLU A 171 -24.39 -21.52 -22.85
N ASN A 172 -24.87 -22.23 -21.82
CA ASN A 172 -25.49 -23.56 -21.96
C ASN A 172 -26.85 -23.69 -21.26
N GLU A 173 -27.70 -22.66 -21.32
CA GLU A 173 -29.16 -22.81 -21.09
C GLU A 173 -29.97 -22.27 -22.28
#